data_AF-A0A946XK61-F1
#
_entry.id   AF-A0A946XK61-F1
#
_cell.length_a   1.000
_cell.length_b   1.000
_cell.length_c   1.000
_cell.angle_alpha   90.00
_cell.angle_beta   90.00
_cell.angle_gamma   90.00
#
_symmetry.space_group_name_H-M   'P 1'
#
loop_
_entity.id
_entity.type
_entity.pdbx_description
1 polymer ?
#
loop_
_entity_poly.entity_id
_entity_poly.type
_entity_poly.pdbx_seq_one_letter_code
_entity_poly.pdbx_strand_id
1 'polypeptide(L)'
;MKNNLTIYVSILILLVTLSLFSSNFVDLTGHVVGDLILKEKAFEVNQHFSETGVYLWSPGQNVSVKDLTVEGEIYGTGNVEVSLIKGGQKVTLLKRSTSKEAVAVEEYVELPEGTDIGLTLQYGTGDWDSDNDGISSLTDGIDFELNPLFFLDMDKRSLCTLWEVYSLEKADYTSSCYGATSCCNFLGPSSSSYGWNDDFVVVSGNPGVTTNNIVLARLVFYNGTQVSYSNYDGLLAKFVKQEIINNFNESGEDIFESKNYLIKVELAEDTFFDFKTIKYKVEEIEEQIDEGVIMAEESESIIIPEVESTPSGYKILKEEPEDYFEVTLDKSYLGGLRINTKDLLMLDLEIELDLTDSYQKITFITDESLSAIANLKMPLNRIEGRNLILNDGKTEATYLRSDDKNAYYRANIELNNLNIVLLDKLEELAPEKQKNKDWSVYLYFIISLGAAVCIYFFAGAGQDLKDWADIHFKSLAFKRDIKKIRKLRKKFEQ
;
A
#
# COMPACT_ATOMS: atom_id res chain seq x y z
N MET A 1 74.33 -21.08 -34.61
CA MET A 1 73.42 -20.61 -33.53
C MET A 1 72.19 -19.84 -34.01
N LYS A 2 72.14 -19.23 -35.19
CA LYS A 2 70.95 -18.48 -35.67
C LYS A 2 69.70 -19.33 -35.99
N ASN A 3 69.84 -20.63 -36.29
CA ASN A 3 68.69 -21.47 -36.67
C ASN A 3 67.84 -21.96 -35.48
N ASN A 4 68.37 -21.93 -34.25
CA ASN A 4 67.61 -22.39 -33.08
C ASN A 4 66.59 -21.36 -32.61
N LEU A 5 66.88 -20.06 -32.77
CA LEU A 5 65.98 -18.99 -32.34
C LEU A 5 64.66 -19.02 -33.13
N THR A 6 64.73 -19.27 -34.44
CA THR A 6 63.54 -19.38 -35.29
C THR A 6 62.64 -20.53 -34.86
N ILE A 7 63.22 -21.65 -34.45
CA ILE A 7 62.46 -22.82 -33.99
C ILE A 7 61.76 -22.52 -32.66
N TYR A 8 62.44 -21.89 -31.71
CA TYR A 8 61.84 -21.53 -30.42
C TYR A 8 60.72 -20.49 -30.56
N VAL A 9 60.87 -19.51 -31.46
CA VAL A 9 59.82 -18.52 -31.74
C VAL A 9 58.60 -19.18 -32.39
N SER A 10 58.78 -20.09 -33.34
CA SER A 10 57.67 -20.82 -33.95
C SER A 10 56.92 -21.71 -32.96
N ILE A 11 57.63 -22.39 -32.05
CA ILE A 11 57.01 -23.20 -30.99
C ILE A 11 56.22 -22.33 -30.01
N LEU A 12 56.75 -21.16 -29.64
CA LEU A 12 56.06 -20.24 -28.74
C LEU A 12 54.77 -19.69 -29.37
N ILE A 13 54.81 -19.31 -30.65
CA ILE A 13 53.61 -18.85 -31.38
C ILE A 13 52.57 -19.98 -31.44
N LEU A 14 52.99 -21.21 -31.74
CA LEU A 14 52.09 -22.36 -31.76
C LEU A 14 51.40 -22.58 -30.40
N LEU A 15 52.16 -22.52 -29.30
CA LEU A 15 51.63 -22.71 -27.95
C LEU A 15 50.64 -21.61 -27.55
N VAL A 16 50.93 -20.35 -27.90
CA VAL A 16 50.00 -19.22 -27.64
C VAL A 16 48.73 -19.35 -28.49
N THR A 17 48.85 -19.78 -29.74
CA THR A 17 47.65 -20.02 -30.57
C THR A 17 46.83 -21.21 -30.05
N LEU A 18 47.48 -22.26 -29.52
CA LEU A 18 46.78 -23.40 -28.93
C LEU A 18 46.07 -23.02 -27.64
N SER A 19 46.68 -22.19 -26.79
CA SER A 19 46.06 -21.74 -25.54
C SER A 19 44.84 -20.84 -25.79
N LEU A 20 44.91 -19.99 -26.82
CA LEU A 20 43.80 -19.15 -27.25
C LEU A 20 42.66 -19.95 -27.92
N PHE A 21 42.96 -21.10 -28.52
CA PHE A 21 41.93 -22.03 -29.01
C PHE A 21 41.30 -22.84 -27.87
N SER A 22 42.07 -23.25 -26.86
CA SER A 22 41.53 -23.99 -25.72
C SER A 22 40.65 -23.14 -24.79
N SER A 23 40.88 -21.82 -24.71
CA SER A 23 40.01 -20.93 -23.92
C SER A 23 38.72 -20.50 -24.66
N ASN A 24 38.61 -20.81 -25.96
CA ASN A 24 37.43 -20.52 -26.78
C ASN A 24 36.62 -21.77 -27.15
N PHE A 25 37.05 -22.97 -26.69
CA PHE A 25 36.14 -24.10 -26.52
C PHE A 25 35.26 -23.85 -25.29
N VAL A 26 34.47 -22.78 -25.38
CA VAL A 26 33.27 -22.61 -24.56
C VAL A 26 32.34 -23.75 -24.96
N ASP A 27 31.87 -24.47 -23.95
CA ASP A 27 31.00 -25.63 -24.01
C ASP A 27 30.02 -25.61 -25.20
N LEU A 28 30.34 -26.39 -26.24
CA LEU A 28 29.37 -26.86 -27.24
C LEU A 28 28.53 -28.00 -26.66
N THR A 29 28.20 -27.95 -25.36
CA THR A 29 27.04 -28.66 -24.86
C THR A 29 25.86 -27.91 -25.45
N GLY A 30 25.13 -28.55 -26.38
CA GLY A 30 23.88 -28.00 -26.88
C GLY A 30 22.96 -27.76 -25.69
N HIS A 31 22.94 -26.52 -25.19
CA HIS A 31 21.91 -26.09 -24.26
C HIS A 31 20.62 -26.20 -25.04
N VAL A 32 19.87 -27.24 -24.72
CA VAL A 32 18.45 -27.29 -25.04
C VAL A 32 17.86 -26.09 -24.32
N VAL A 33 17.67 -24.99 -25.05
CA VAL A 33 16.84 -23.89 -24.60
C VAL A 33 15.43 -24.46 -24.64
N GLY A 34 15.02 -25.07 -23.52
CA GLY A 34 13.60 -25.30 -23.30
C GLY A 34 12.97 -23.94 -23.22
N ASP A 35 12.06 -23.63 -24.14
CA ASP A 35 11.26 -22.42 -24.04
C ASP A 35 10.49 -22.49 -22.72
N LEU A 36 10.79 -21.55 -21.83
CA LEU A 36 10.08 -21.40 -20.56
C LEU A 36 8.65 -20.94 -20.86
N ILE A 37 7.70 -21.85 -20.75
CA ILE A 37 6.29 -21.53 -20.91
C ILE A 37 5.80 -20.93 -19.60
N LEU A 38 5.60 -19.62 -19.59
CA LEU A 38 4.92 -18.92 -18.49
C LEU A 38 3.41 -19.05 -18.66
N LYS A 39 2.73 -19.69 -17.72
CA LYS A 39 1.26 -19.71 -17.68
C LYS A 39 0.75 -18.61 -16.77
N GLU A 40 -0.13 -17.77 -17.29
CA GLU A 40 -0.84 -16.75 -16.52
C GLU A 40 -2.03 -17.38 -15.80
N LYS A 41 -2.17 -17.05 -14.51
CA LYS A 41 -3.27 -17.47 -13.64
C LYS A 41 -3.86 -16.23 -12.98
N ALA A 42 -5.14 -16.31 -12.61
CA ALA A 42 -5.85 -15.27 -11.88
C ALA A 42 -6.52 -15.89 -10.65
N PHE A 43 -6.52 -15.14 -9.55
CA PHE A 43 -7.16 -15.52 -8.29
C PHE A 43 -8.04 -14.39 -7.81
N GLU A 44 -9.33 -14.67 -7.60
CA GLU A 44 -10.28 -13.69 -7.06
C GLU A 44 -10.10 -13.56 -5.54
N VAL A 45 -9.87 -12.32 -5.08
CA VAL A 45 -9.67 -11.95 -3.68
C VAL A 45 -10.99 -11.44 -3.07
N ASN A 46 -11.63 -10.47 -3.73
CA ASN A 46 -12.88 -9.83 -3.31
C ASN A 46 -12.86 -9.29 -1.85
N GLN A 47 -11.78 -8.62 -1.46
CA GLN A 47 -11.58 -8.08 -0.11
C GLN A 47 -11.71 -6.54 -0.11
N HIS A 48 -12.51 -6.00 0.79
CA HIS A 48 -12.62 -4.55 1.02
C HIS A 48 -11.69 -4.13 2.17
N PHE A 49 -10.92 -3.07 1.95
CA PHE A 49 -10.08 -2.42 2.96
C PHE A 49 -10.59 -0.98 3.17
N SER A 50 -11.06 -0.68 4.38
CA SER A 50 -11.38 0.67 4.84
C SER A 50 -10.29 1.27 5.73
N GLU A 51 -9.26 0.48 6.05
CA GLU A 51 -8.10 0.86 6.86
C GLU A 51 -6.87 0.06 6.41
N THR A 52 -5.70 0.45 6.90
CA THR A 52 -4.46 -0.29 6.63
C THR A 52 -4.59 -1.75 7.10
N GLY A 53 -4.31 -2.69 6.20
CA GLY A 53 -4.53 -4.11 6.45
C GLY A 53 -3.53 -5.02 5.74
N VAL A 54 -3.71 -6.32 5.93
CA VAL A 54 -2.90 -7.36 5.28
C VAL A 54 -3.78 -8.47 4.71
N TYR A 55 -3.33 -9.07 3.61
CA TYR A 55 -3.94 -10.21 2.96
C TYR A 55 -2.88 -11.29 2.74
N LEU A 56 -3.13 -12.50 3.26
CA LEU A 56 -2.25 -13.64 3.06
C LEU A 56 -2.74 -14.41 1.83
N TRP A 57 -1.89 -14.48 0.80
CA TRP A 57 -2.18 -15.18 -0.44
C TRP A 57 -1.25 -16.37 -0.64
N SER A 58 -1.79 -17.46 -1.20
CA SER A 58 -1.02 -18.63 -1.62
C SER A 58 -1.45 -19.02 -3.05
N PRO A 59 -0.53 -19.13 -4.01
CA PRO A 59 -0.86 -19.50 -5.40
C PRO A 59 -1.31 -20.96 -5.58
N GLY A 60 -1.28 -21.77 -4.51
CA GLY A 60 -1.56 -23.20 -4.55
C GLY A 60 -0.42 -24.01 -5.17
N GLN A 61 -0.13 -25.19 -4.61
CA GLN A 61 1.04 -26.02 -4.94
C GLN A 61 2.39 -25.28 -4.88
N ASN A 62 3.51 -26.00 -4.92
CA ASN A 62 4.86 -25.41 -4.85
C ASN A 62 5.25 -24.80 -6.21
N VAL A 63 4.60 -23.70 -6.60
CA VAL A 63 4.87 -23.02 -7.87
C VAL A 63 5.83 -21.84 -7.68
N SER A 64 6.77 -21.69 -8.62
CA SER A 64 7.63 -20.50 -8.71
C SER A 64 6.87 -19.41 -9.44
N VAL A 65 6.46 -18.37 -8.72
CA VAL A 65 5.80 -17.20 -9.32
C VAL A 65 6.91 -16.35 -9.99
N LYS A 66 6.64 -15.82 -11.17
CA LYS A 66 7.60 -14.98 -11.92
C LYS A 66 7.14 -13.55 -12.06
N ASP A 67 5.84 -13.36 -11.99
CA ASP A 67 5.17 -12.08 -12.19
C ASP A 67 3.95 -12.04 -11.29
N LEU A 68 3.68 -10.89 -10.67
CA LEU A 68 2.55 -10.71 -9.77
C LEU A 68 1.98 -9.31 -9.92
N THR A 69 0.69 -9.28 -10.22
CA THR A 69 -0.10 -8.09 -10.45
C THR A 69 -1.32 -8.12 -9.54
N VAL A 70 -1.63 -6.97 -8.93
CA VAL A 70 -2.83 -6.78 -8.09
C VAL A 70 -3.81 -5.84 -8.78
N GLU A 71 -5.09 -6.17 -8.69
CA GLU A 71 -6.17 -5.40 -9.28
C GLU A 71 -7.21 -5.04 -8.22
N GLY A 72 -7.66 -3.80 -8.26
CA GLY A 72 -8.64 -3.32 -7.32
C GLY A 72 -9.13 -1.92 -7.65
N GLU A 73 -10.14 -1.48 -6.92
CA GLU A 73 -10.74 -0.16 -7.06
C GLU A 73 -10.34 0.67 -5.85
N ILE A 74 -9.82 1.88 -6.07
CA ILE A 74 -9.53 2.82 -4.98
C ILE A 74 -10.66 3.84 -4.93
N TYR A 75 -11.23 4.02 -3.74
CA TYR A 75 -12.19 5.07 -3.44
C TYR A 75 -11.57 6.06 -2.47
N GLY A 76 -11.94 7.33 -2.57
CA GLY A 76 -11.35 8.41 -1.77
C GLY A 76 -10.03 8.94 -2.32
N THR A 77 -9.43 9.82 -1.54
CA THR A 77 -8.41 10.76 -2.00
C THR A 77 -7.10 10.68 -1.23
N GLY A 78 -7.02 9.82 -0.22
CA GLY A 78 -5.77 9.57 0.47
C GLY A 78 -4.82 8.68 -0.32
N ASN A 79 -3.61 8.52 0.24
CA ASN A 79 -2.58 7.68 -0.35
C ASN A 79 -2.97 6.20 -0.23
N VAL A 80 -2.64 5.41 -1.26
CA VAL A 80 -2.74 3.95 -1.24
C VAL A 80 -1.40 3.36 -1.62
N GLU A 81 -0.88 2.46 -0.80
CA GLU A 81 0.30 1.67 -1.14
C GLU A 81 0.00 0.18 -0.91
N VAL A 82 -0.01 -0.60 -2.01
CA VAL A 82 -0.09 -2.06 -1.92
C VAL A 82 1.31 -2.60 -2.11
N SER A 83 1.75 -3.45 -1.20
CA SER A 83 3.10 -4.00 -1.21
C SER A 83 3.10 -5.48 -0.86
N LEU A 84 3.96 -6.24 -1.52
CA LEU A 84 4.25 -7.61 -1.17
C LEU A 84 5.39 -7.67 -0.14
N ILE A 85 5.17 -8.38 0.96
CA ILE A 85 6.18 -8.68 1.97
C ILE A 85 6.64 -10.12 1.78
N LYS A 86 7.91 -10.31 1.44
CA LYS A 86 8.54 -11.63 1.30
C LYS A 86 9.96 -11.61 1.83
N GLY A 87 10.32 -12.60 2.65
CA GLY A 87 11.70 -12.74 3.15
C GLY A 87 12.20 -11.51 3.92
N GLY A 88 11.29 -10.76 4.55
CA GLY A 88 11.58 -9.49 5.22
C GLY A 88 11.76 -8.29 4.28
N GLN A 89 11.61 -8.45 2.97
CA GLN A 89 11.65 -7.38 1.99
C GLN A 89 10.24 -6.93 1.60
N LYS A 90 10.06 -5.62 1.43
CA LYS A 90 8.83 -4.98 0.95
C LYS A 90 9.03 -4.62 -0.53
N VAL A 91 8.22 -5.18 -1.41
CA VAL A 91 8.16 -4.84 -2.83
C VAL A 91 6.86 -4.10 -3.07
N THR A 92 6.93 -2.84 -3.50
CA THR A 92 5.73 -2.06 -3.84
C THR A 92 5.12 -2.60 -5.13
N LEU A 93 3.82 -2.88 -5.11
CA LEU A 93 3.04 -3.36 -6.25
C LEU A 93 2.14 -2.26 -6.82
N LEU A 94 1.68 -1.36 -5.96
CA LEU A 94 0.83 -0.22 -6.29
C LEU A 94 1.20 0.93 -5.37
N LYS A 95 1.32 2.13 -5.93
CA LYS A 95 1.49 3.35 -5.13
C LYS A 95 0.75 4.52 -5.75
N ARG A 96 -0.35 4.95 -5.12
CA ARG A 96 -1.04 6.20 -5.36
C ARG A 96 -0.63 7.20 -4.30
N SER A 97 0.01 8.29 -4.72
CA SER A 97 0.36 9.41 -3.84
C SER A 97 -0.40 10.65 -4.26
N THR A 98 -1.12 11.28 -3.34
CA THR A 98 -1.78 12.58 -3.56
C THR A 98 -0.88 13.77 -3.22
N SER A 99 0.20 13.53 -2.48
CA SER A 99 1.09 14.57 -1.95
C SER A 99 2.14 15.12 -2.93
N LYS A 100 1.89 15.20 -4.24
CA LYS A 100 2.81 15.87 -5.17
C LYS A 100 2.08 16.79 -6.14
N GLU A 101 1.59 17.88 -5.58
CA GLU A 101 1.83 19.26 -6.03
C GLU A 101 0.86 20.13 -5.23
N ALA A 102 1.32 20.66 -4.08
CA ALA A 102 0.72 21.88 -3.59
C ALA A 102 1.02 22.93 -4.66
N VAL A 103 0.07 23.10 -5.59
CA VAL A 103 0.14 24.15 -6.60
C VAL A 103 0.11 25.45 -5.80
N ALA A 104 1.26 26.13 -5.72
CA ALA A 104 1.35 27.43 -5.07
C ALA A 104 0.50 28.39 -5.90
N VAL A 105 -0.73 28.65 -5.47
CA VAL A 105 -1.69 29.51 -6.18
C VAL A 105 -1.06 30.88 -6.48
N GLU A 106 -0.16 31.34 -5.61
CA GLU A 106 0.60 32.57 -5.75
C GLU A 106 1.59 32.58 -6.93
N GLU A 107 1.97 31.41 -7.48
CA GLU A 107 2.79 31.31 -8.68
C GLU A 107 1.98 31.58 -9.96
N TYR A 108 0.67 31.34 -9.93
CA TYR A 108 -0.21 31.42 -11.09
C TYR A 108 -1.04 32.71 -11.14
N VAL A 109 -1.26 33.35 -9.99
CA VAL A 109 -2.16 34.50 -9.87
C VAL A 109 -1.47 35.64 -9.11
N GLU A 110 -1.30 36.78 -9.78
CA GLU A 110 -0.91 38.02 -9.10
C GLU A 110 -2.11 38.53 -8.30
N LEU A 111 -2.08 38.37 -6.97
CA LEU A 111 -3.15 38.83 -6.09
C LEU A 111 -3.07 40.37 -5.91
N PRO A 112 -4.05 41.16 -6.40
CA PRO A 112 -4.11 42.59 -6.14
C PRO A 112 -4.42 42.88 -4.67
N GLU A 113 -3.84 43.94 -4.12
CA GLU A 113 -4.14 44.43 -2.77
C GLU A 113 -5.53 45.09 -2.71
N GLY A 114 -6.43 44.51 -1.92
CA GLY A 114 -7.73 45.04 -1.52
C GLY A 114 -7.60 46.02 -0.34
N THR A 115 -8.62 46.88 -0.17
CA THR A 115 -8.50 48.08 0.67
C THR A 115 -9.24 47.98 2.00
N ASP A 116 -10.49 47.49 2.01
CA ASP A 116 -11.40 47.64 3.16
C ASP A 116 -12.32 46.42 3.43
N ILE A 117 -12.16 45.35 2.64
CA ILE A 117 -12.93 44.11 2.74
C ILE A 117 -11.94 42.95 2.67
N GLY A 118 -12.14 41.93 3.49
CA GLY A 118 -11.42 40.67 3.39
C GLY A 118 -12.35 39.52 3.06
N LEU A 119 -11.77 38.43 2.60
CA LEU A 119 -12.43 37.18 2.28
C LEU A 119 -11.44 36.06 2.55
N THR A 120 -11.93 34.94 3.08
CA THR A 120 -11.25 33.66 2.96
C THR A 120 -12.17 32.67 2.25
N LEU A 121 -11.61 31.89 1.34
CA LEU A 121 -12.29 30.84 0.59
C LEU A 121 -12.05 29.48 1.26
N GLN A 122 -13.10 28.67 1.35
CA GLN A 122 -13.03 27.30 1.87
C GLN A 122 -13.87 26.37 0.98
N TYR A 123 -13.64 25.06 1.06
CA TYR A 123 -14.54 24.07 0.48
C TYR A 123 -15.89 24.11 1.21
N GLY A 124 -16.98 24.00 0.43
CA GLY A 124 -18.34 24.17 0.93
C GLY A 124 -18.85 22.95 1.67
N THR A 125 -19.74 23.14 2.65
CA THR A 125 -20.29 22.01 3.41
C THR A 125 -21.45 21.28 2.70
N GLY A 126 -21.57 21.44 1.38
CA GLY A 126 -22.64 20.88 0.57
C GLY A 126 -22.47 19.39 0.24
N ASP A 127 -23.34 18.90 -0.64
CA ASP A 127 -23.37 17.47 -1.03
C ASP A 127 -22.40 17.11 -2.16
N TRP A 128 -21.63 18.07 -2.70
CA TRP A 128 -20.82 17.87 -3.92
C TRP A 128 -19.41 17.35 -3.63
N ASP A 129 -18.72 17.94 -2.65
CA ASP A 129 -17.37 17.54 -2.22
C ASP A 129 -17.37 17.12 -0.75
N SER A 130 -17.97 15.97 -0.45
CA SER A 130 -18.31 15.59 0.94
C SER A 130 -17.12 15.50 1.91
N ASP A 131 -15.91 15.28 1.41
CA ASP A 131 -14.65 15.23 2.15
C ASP A 131 -13.86 16.56 2.10
N ASN A 132 -14.35 17.58 1.37
CA ASN A 132 -13.82 18.94 1.35
C ASN A 132 -12.34 19.03 1.01
N ASP A 133 -11.88 18.26 0.02
CA ASP A 133 -10.48 18.20 -0.35
C ASP A 133 -10.18 18.82 -1.73
N GLY A 134 -11.22 19.27 -2.44
CA GLY A 134 -11.11 19.87 -3.76
C GLY A 134 -10.79 18.88 -4.87
N ILE A 135 -11.02 17.58 -4.68
CA ILE A 135 -10.80 16.52 -5.65
C ILE A 135 -12.08 15.71 -5.84
N SER A 136 -12.73 15.87 -6.98
CA SER A 136 -13.99 15.18 -7.28
C SER A 136 -13.94 14.37 -8.58
N SER A 137 -14.95 13.53 -8.80
CA SER A 137 -15.08 12.74 -10.02
C SER A 137 -15.52 13.60 -11.22
N LEU A 138 -15.24 13.16 -12.45
CA LEU A 138 -15.71 13.86 -13.67
C LEU A 138 -17.24 14.01 -13.79
N THR A 139 -18.02 13.27 -12.99
CA THR A 139 -19.49 13.32 -13.00
C THR A 139 -20.08 14.10 -11.83
N ASP A 140 -19.23 14.61 -10.95
CA ASP A 140 -19.61 15.23 -9.69
C ASP A 140 -19.11 16.69 -9.64
N GLY A 141 -19.45 17.41 -8.57
CA GLY A 141 -19.12 18.81 -8.36
C GLY A 141 -18.08 19.03 -7.26
N ILE A 142 -17.55 20.25 -7.19
CA ILE A 142 -16.80 20.75 -6.04
C ILE A 142 -17.41 22.08 -5.66
N ASP A 143 -17.88 22.19 -4.41
CA ASP A 143 -18.49 23.39 -3.88
C ASP A 143 -17.53 24.22 -3.04
N PHE A 144 -17.73 25.54 -3.08
CA PHE A 144 -16.89 26.54 -2.44
C PHE A 144 -17.76 27.51 -1.65
N GLU A 145 -17.37 27.75 -0.41
CA GLU A 145 -18.04 28.70 0.50
C GLU A 145 -17.13 29.89 0.80
N LEU A 146 -17.74 31.07 0.98
CA LEU A 146 -17.07 32.31 1.33
C LEU A 146 -17.19 32.60 2.82
N ASN A 147 -16.07 32.89 3.48
CA ASN A 147 -16.07 33.47 4.81
C ASN A 147 -15.58 34.93 4.76
N PRO A 148 -16.50 35.91 4.81
CA PRO A 148 -16.20 37.32 4.60
C PRO A 148 -15.69 38.00 5.87
N LEU A 149 -14.73 38.91 5.72
CA LEU A 149 -14.18 39.74 6.79
C LEU A 149 -14.49 41.21 6.51
N PHE A 150 -15.45 41.79 7.23
CA PHE A 150 -15.83 43.19 7.06
C PHE A 150 -15.15 44.09 8.10
N PHE A 151 -14.44 45.12 7.63
CA PHE A 151 -13.80 46.10 8.50
C PHE A 151 -14.64 47.37 8.70
N LEU A 152 -15.70 47.55 7.90
CA LEU A 152 -16.64 48.67 7.96
C LEU A 152 -18.08 48.15 7.86
N ASP A 153 -19.04 48.93 8.37
CA ASP A 153 -20.47 48.64 8.21
C ASP A 153 -20.90 48.98 6.78
N MET A 154 -21.09 47.95 5.96
CA MET A 154 -21.44 48.08 4.54
C MET A 154 -22.84 47.50 4.28
N ASP A 155 -23.60 48.15 3.40
CA ASP A 155 -24.87 47.59 2.96
C ASP A 155 -24.64 46.33 2.11
N LYS A 156 -24.93 45.17 2.70
CA LYS A 156 -24.81 43.85 2.07
C LYS A 156 -25.61 43.72 0.78
N ARG A 157 -26.62 44.57 0.56
CA ARG A 157 -27.40 44.61 -0.69
C ARG A 157 -26.64 45.20 -1.88
N SER A 158 -25.50 45.82 -1.62
CA SER A 158 -24.59 46.38 -2.62
C SER A 158 -23.34 45.50 -2.83
N LEU A 159 -23.30 44.31 -2.22
CA LEU A 159 -22.21 43.35 -2.40
C LEU A 159 -22.44 42.44 -3.59
N CYS A 160 -21.36 42.06 -4.25
CA CYS A 160 -21.30 40.94 -5.16
C CYS A 160 -19.97 40.20 -5.02
N THR A 161 -19.97 38.92 -5.34
CA THR A 161 -18.75 38.10 -5.44
C THR A 161 -18.45 37.85 -6.91
N LEU A 162 -17.20 38.09 -7.30
CA LEU A 162 -16.69 37.67 -8.59
C LEU A 162 -15.93 36.36 -8.40
N TRP A 163 -16.46 35.32 -9.02
CA TRP A 163 -15.88 33.99 -9.11
C TRP A 163 -15.13 33.85 -10.42
N GLU A 164 -13.91 33.35 -10.39
CA GLU A 164 -13.12 33.07 -11.59
C GLU A 164 -12.56 31.66 -11.52
N VAL A 165 -12.73 30.88 -12.58
CA VAL A 165 -12.16 29.54 -12.72
C VAL A 165 -11.03 29.61 -13.74
N TYR A 166 -9.80 29.39 -13.27
CA TYR A 166 -8.62 29.32 -14.11
C TYR A 166 -8.32 27.87 -14.47
N SER A 167 -8.38 27.54 -15.75
CA SER A 167 -7.98 26.23 -16.27
C SER A 167 -6.46 26.18 -16.44
N LEU A 168 -5.78 25.29 -15.71
CA LEU A 168 -4.33 25.13 -15.84
C LEU A 168 -3.92 24.61 -17.22
N GLU A 169 -4.74 23.74 -17.82
CA GLU A 169 -4.45 23.14 -19.12
C GLU A 169 -4.69 24.10 -20.29
N LYS A 170 -5.69 24.99 -20.19
CA LYS A 170 -5.99 25.97 -21.24
C LYS A 170 -5.30 27.32 -21.03
N ALA A 171 -4.83 27.58 -19.82
CA ALA A 171 -4.33 28.89 -19.39
C ALA A 171 -5.34 30.02 -19.68
N ASP A 172 -6.61 29.78 -19.32
CA ASP A 172 -7.73 30.71 -19.58
C ASP A 172 -8.68 30.77 -18.37
N TYR A 173 -9.42 31.88 -18.27
CA TYR A 173 -10.35 32.16 -17.18
C TYR A 173 -11.80 32.16 -17.65
N THR A 174 -12.70 31.63 -16.84
CA THR A 174 -14.14 31.93 -16.94
C THR A 174 -14.62 32.60 -15.66
N SER A 175 -15.43 33.65 -15.82
CA SER A 175 -15.90 34.47 -14.70
C SER A 175 -17.41 34.36 -14.52
N SER A 176 -17.87 34.28 -13.27
CA SER A 176 -19.29 34.39 -12.87
C SER A 176 -19.43 35.40 -11.74
N CYS A 177 -20.53 36.15 -11.70
CA CYS A 177 -20.78 37.13 -10.64
C CYS A 177 -22.07 36.83 -9.88
N TYR A 178 -22.00 36.79 -8.56
CA TYR A 178 -23.11 36.48 -7.65
C TYR A 178 -23.43 37.71 -6.80
N GLY A 179 -24.71 38.03 -6.56
CA GLY A 179 -25.12 39.12 -5.67
C GLY A 179 -25.88 40.27 -6.35
N ALA A 180 -25.54 41.50 -5.97
CA ALA A 180 -26.25 42.69 -6.43
C ALA A 180 -26.04 42.94 -7.93
N THR A 181 -27.13 43.06 -8.70
CA THR A 181 -27.09 43.29 -10.15
C THR A 181 -26.29 44.55 -10.53
N SER A 182 -26.39 45.63 -9.74
CA SER A 182 -25.62 46.86 -9.97
C SER A 182 -24.11 46.65 -9.82
N CYS A 183 -23.70 45.81 -8.87
CA CYS A 183 -22.30 45.46 -8.62
C CYS A 183 -21.77 44.53 -9.71
N CYS A 184 -22.51 43.48 -10.09
CA CYS A 184 -22.10 42.58 -11.18
C CYS A 184 -21.99 43.30 -12.53
N ASN A 185 -22.99 44.13 -12.88
CA ASN A 185 -22.93 44.93 -14.10
C ASN A 185 -21.73 45.88 -14.14
N PHE A 186 -21.29 46.38 -12.98
CA PHE A 186 -20.08 47.20 -12.88
C PHE A 186 -18.80 46.38 -13.16
N LEU A 187 -18.77 45.11 -12.76
CA LEU A 187 -17.67 44.18 -13.04
C LEU A 187 -17.69 43.62 -14.47
N GLY A 188 -18.85 43.66 -15.15
CA GLY A 188 -19.03 43.21 -16.53
C GLY A 188 -19.96 42.00 -16.68
N PRO A 189 -19.81 40.92 -15.88
CA PRO A 189 -20.72 39.78 -15.92
C PRO A 189 -22.13 40.12 -15.40
N SER A 190 -23.15 39.47 -15.97
CA SER A 190 -24.49 39.48 -15.38
C SER A 190 -24.52 38.67 -14.08
N SER A 191 -25.42 39.03 -13.15
CA SER A 191 -25.58 38.27 -11.91
C SER A 191 -26.17 36.89 -12.19
N SER A 192 -25.45 35.83 -11.82
CA SER A 192 -25.90 34.43 -11.94
C SER A 192 -26.62 33.93 -10.70
N SER A 193 -26.39 34.55 -9.54
CA SER A 193 -27.16 34.34 -8.31
C SER A 193 -27.53 35.66 -7.63
N TYR A 194 -28.55 35.64 -6.76
CA TYR A 194 -28.99 36.80 -5.98
C TYR A 194 -28.21 36.98 -4.68
N GLY A 195 -27.79 35.90 -4.03
CA GLY A 195 -26.93 35.97 -2.85
C GLY A 195 -25.47 36.12 -3.26
N TRP A 196 -24.78 37.11 -2.70
CA TRP A 196 -23.33 37.27 -2.93
C TRP A 196 -22.52 36.19 -2.20
N ASN A 197 -23.11 35.57 -1.17
CA ASN A 197 -22.53 34.53 -0.33
C ASN A 197 -23.11 33.14 -0.63
N ASP A 198 -23.78 32.96 -1.77
CA ASP A 198 -24.23 31.63 -2.18
C ASP A 198 -23.02 30.79 -2.59
N ASP A 199 -23.05 29.51 -2.26
CA ASP A 199 -21.98 28.56 -2.60
C ASP A 199 -21.77 28.52 -4.12
N PHE A 200 -20.50 28.43 -4.52
CA PHE A 200 -20.13 28.30 -5.92
C PHE A 200 -19.77 26.85 -6.20
N VAL A 201 -20.39 26.26 -7.23
CA VAL A 201 -20.14 24.86 -7.60
C VAL A 201 -19.46 24.80 -8.95
N VAL A 202 -18.28 24.18 -8.99
CA VAL A 202 -17.60 23.85 -10.23
C VAL A 202 -17.94 22.40 -10.58
N VAL A 203 -18.35 22.18 -11.83
CA VAL A 203 -18.67 20.84 -12.35
C VAL A 203 -17.86 20.61 -13.62
N SER A 204 -17.28 19.42 -13.73
CA SER A 204 -16.53 18.99 -14.91
C SER A 204 -17.38 19.13 -16.18
N GLY A 205 -16.78 19.69 -17.24
CA GLY A 205 -17.45 19.93 -18.52
C GLY A 205 -18.15 21.29 -18.63
N ASN A 206 -18.29 22.05 -17.53
CA ASN A 206 -18.73 23.45 -17.62
C ASN A 206 -17.72 24.31 -18.40
N PRO A 207 -18.16 25.40 -19.05
CA PRO A 207 -17.27 26.30 -19.77
C PRO A 207 -16.11 26.80 -18.89
N GLY A 208 -14.88 26.61 -19.36
CA GLY A 208 -13.66 27.00 -18.64
C GLY A 208 -13.15 26.00 -17.63
N VAL A 209 -13.89 24.92 -17.35
CA VAL A 209 -13.47 23.87 -16.41
C VAL A 209 -12.73 22.76 -17.16
N THR A 210 -11.56 22.38 -16.66
CA THR A 210 -10.75 21.23 -17.09
C THR A 210 -10.46 20.32 -15.89
N THR A 211 -9.47 19.43 -15.99
CA THR A 211 -9.12 18.48 -14.93
C THR A 211 -8.39 19.13 -13.77
N ASN A 212 -7.61 20.19 -13.98
CA ASN A 212 -6.95 20.93 -12.90
C ASN A 212 -7.29 22.41 -13.04
N ASN A 213 -7.97 22.94 -12.02
CA ASN A 213 -8.40 24.32 -12.01
C ASN A 213 -8.00 25.00 -10.70
N ILE A 214 -7.88 26.32 -10.77
CA ILE A 214 -7.82 27.19 -9.60
C ILE A 214 -9.13 27.99 -9.60
N VAL A 215 -9.88 27.90 -8.50
CA VAL A 215 -11.09 28.67 -8.27
C VAL A 215 -10.71 29.86 -7.41
N LEU A 216 -10.95 31.05 -7.95
CA LEU A 216 -10.67 32.32 -7.32
C LEU A 216 -11.98 33.02 -6.96
N ALA A 217 -11.98 33.70 -5.83
CA ALA A 217 -13.09 34.53 -5.41
C ALA A 217 -12.60 35.88 -4.90
N ARG A 218 -13.39 36.92 -5.17
CA ARG A 218 -13.25 38.22 -4.52
C ARG A 218 -14.60 38.82 -4.18
N LEU A 219 -14.67 39.48 -3.05
CA LEU A 219 -15.83 40.23 -2.61
C LEU A 219 -15.70 41.68 -3.06
N VAL A 220 -16.78 42.22 -3.63
CA VAL A 220 -16.85 43.58 -4.16
C VAL A 220 -18.05 44.29 -3.56
N PHE A 221 -17.82 45.50 -3.05
CA PHE A 221 -18.88 46.42 -2.69
C PHE A 221 -19.00 47.51 -3.76
N TYR A 222 -20.21 47.72 -4.27
CA TYR A 222 -20.48 48.82 -5.19
C TYR A 222 -21.90 49.37 -5.05
N ASN A 223 -21.99 50.63 -4.64
CA ASN A 223 -23.26 51.34 -4.44
C ASN A 223 -23.53 52.46 -5.48
N GLY A 224 -22.73 52.52 -6.55
CA GLY A 224 -22.81 53.58 -7.58
C GLY A 224 -21.92 54.79 -7.33
N THR A 225 -21.44 55.01 -6.10
CA THR A 225 -20.57 56.15 -5.75
C THR A 225 -19.24 55.72 -5.12
N GLN A 226 -19.24 54.57 -4.44
CA GLN A 226 -18.09 54.00 -3.76
C GLN A 226 -17.86 52.58 -4.29
N VAL A 227 -16.58 52.21 -4.37
CA VAL A 227 -16.13 50.84 -4.65
C VAL A 227 -15.09 50.43 -3.62
N SER A 228 -15.21 49.20 -3.13
CA SER A 228 -14.22 48.54 -2.29
C SER A 228 -14.07 47.09 -2.74
N TYR A 229 -12.85 46.57 -2.64
CA TYR A 229 -12.50 45.21 -3.06
C TYR A 229 -11.82 44.47 -1.92
N SER A 230 -12.07 43.16 -1.83
CA SER A 230 -11.15 42.26 -1.15
C SER A 230 -9.98 41.89 -2.05
N ASN A 231 -8.93 41.36 -1.43
CA ASN A 231 -7.99 40.50 -2.15
C ASN A 231 -8.76 39.33 -2.79
N TYR A 232 -8.18 38.76 -3.84
CA TYR A 232 -8.57 37.42 -4.23
C TYR A 232 -8.11 36.42 -3.18
N ASP A 233 -8.91 35.39 -2.98
CA ASP A 233 -8.49 34.12 -2.38
C ASP A 233 -8.76 32.98 -3.36
N GLY A 234 -8.07 31.86 -3.22
CA GLY A 234 -8.09 30.79 -4.20
C GLY A 234 -7.89 29.39 -3.64
N LEU A 235 -8.62 28.43 -4.21
CA LEU A 235 -8.52 27.01 -3.91
C LEU A 235 -8.40 26.18 -5.18
N LEU A 236 -7.86 24.97 -5.05
CA LEU A 236 -7.77 24.03 -6.16
C LEU A 236 -9.10 23.30 -6.35
N ALA A 237 -9.43 23.05 -7.62
CA ALA A 237 -10.53 22.17 -8.02
C ALA A 237 -10.02 21.17 -9.05
N LYS A 238 -9.88 19.92 -8.63
CA LYS A 238 -9.32 18.84 -9.45
C LYS A 238 -10.39 17.81 -9.76
N PHE A 239 -10.60 17.56 -11.04
CA PHE A 239 -11.46 16.46 -11.48
C PHE A 239 -10.61 15.29 -11.90
N VAL A 240 -10.74 14.19 -11.17
CA VAL A 240 -10.14 12.91 -11.55
C VAL A 240 -11.18 12.11 -12.32
N LYS A 241 -10.75 11.50 -13.42
CA LYS A 241 -11.53 10.40 -13.98
C LYS A 241 -11.61 9.37 -12.87
N GLN A 242 -12.81 8.95 -12.48
CA GLN A 242 -12.97 7.71 -11.71
C GLN A 242 -12.39 6.61 -12.59
N GLU A 243 -11.11 6.35 -12.40
CA GLU A 243 -10.50 5.16 -12.95
C GLU A 243 -10.98 4.05 -12.04
N ILE A 244 -11.93 3.28 -12.54
CA ILE A 244 -11.91 1.85 -12.26
C ILE A 244 -10.53 1.41 -12.77
N ILE A 245 -9.52 1.40 -11.91
CA ILE A 245 -8.17 0.95 -12.26
C ILE A 245 -8.27 -0.57 -12.41
N ASN A 246 -8.79 -1.00 -13.56
CA ASN A 246 -9.06 -2.41 -13.81
C ASN A 246 -7.79 -3.24 -14.00
N ASN A 247 -6.61 -2.64 -14.18
CA ASN A 247 -5.35 -3.38 -14.25
C ASN A 247 -4.21 -2.43 -13.87
N PHE A 248 -3.60 -2.60 -12.70
CA PHE A 248 -2.21 -2.18 -12.52
C PHE A 248 -1.34 -3.29 -13.13
N ASN A 249 -0.17 -3.01 -13.68
CA ASN A 249 0.69 -4.06 -14.22
C ASN A 249 2.13 -3.70 -13.91
N GLU A 250 2.55 -3.99 -12.68
CA GLU A 250 3.96 -3.91 -12.28
C GLU A 250 4.49 -5.32 -12.11
N SER A 251 5.34 -5.73 -13.04
CA SER A 251 6.02 -7.02 -13.01
C SER A 251 7.36 -6.90 -12.30
N GLY A 252 7.53 -7.62 -11.19
CA GLY A 252 8.85 -7.85 -10.59
C GLY A 252 9.51 -9.08 -11.21
N GLU A 253 10.52 -8.90 -12.06
CA GLU A 253 11.30 -10.03 -12.60
C GLU A 253 12.13 -10.71 -11.48
N ASP A 254 12.08 -12.06 -11.44
CA ASP A 254 13.00 -12.97 -10.72
C ASP A 254 12.88 -13.24 -9.19
N ILE A 255 11.70 -13.12 -8.55
CA ILE A 255 11.68 -13.05 -7.06
C ILE A 255 10.97 -14.20 -6.30
N PHE A 256 10.23 -15.13 -6.90
CA PHE A 256 9.18 -15.82 -6.13
C PHE A 256 9.21 -17.36 -6.00
N GLU A 257 10.17 -17.91 -5.25
CA GLU A 257 9.98 -19.21 -4.56
C GLU A 257 9.44 -18.97 -3.14
N SER A 258 8.12 -19.02 -2.95
CA SER A 258 7.47 -19.04 -1.62
C SER A 258 6.11 -19.70 -1.74
N LYS A 259 5.70 -20.43 -0.68
CA LYS A 259 4.35 -21.00 -0.56
C LYS A 259 3.29 -19.94 -0.23
N ASN A 260 3.70 -18.89 0.48
CA ASN A 260 2.81 -17.85 1.00
C ASN A 260 3.39 -16.46 0.74
N TYR A 261 2.51 -15.51 0.48
CA TYR A 261 2.81 -14.14 0.13
C TYR A 261 1.94 -13.22 0.98
N LEU A 262 2.56 -12.33 1.77
CA LEU A 262 1.84 -11.38 2.60
C LEU A 262 1.70 -10.06 1.85
N ILE A 263 0.51 -9.72 1.40
CA ILE A 263 0.21 -8.46 0.74
C ILE A 263 -0.23 -7.46 1.81
N LYS A 264 0.49 -6.35 1.95
CA LYS A 264 0.13 -5.24 2.84
C LYS A 264 -0.54 -4.14 2.03
N VAL A 265 -1.69 -3.67 2.49
CA VAL A 265 -2.42 -2.53 1.94
C VAL A 265 -2.33 -1.40 2.96
N GLU A 266 -1.64 -0.31 2.61
CA GLU A 266 -1.56 0.90 3.43
C GLU A 266 -2.50 1.95 2.86
N LEU A 267 -3.45 2.40 3.67
CA LEU A 267 -4.46 3.40 3.32
C LEU A 267 -4.31 4.61 4.24
N ALA A 268 -4.43 5.81 3.67
CA ALA A 268 -4.65 7.03 4.43
C ALA A 268 -6.12 7.14 4.89
N GLU A 269 -6.42 8.14 5.72
CA GLU A 269 -7.79 8.42 6.17
C GLU A 269 -8.75 8.62 4.98
N ASP A 270 -10.01 8.21 5.18
CA ASP A 270 -11.11 8.31 4.20
C ASP A 270 -10.82 7.71 2.81
N THR A 271 -9.91 6.72 2.77
CA THR A 271 -9.55 6.00 1.56
C THR A 271 -9.92 4.54 1.68
N PHE A 272 -10.54 4.00 0.65
CA PHE A 272 -10.93 2.59 0.59
C PHE A 272 -10.26 1.91 -0.59
N PHE A 273 -9.95 0.63 -0.42
CA PHE A 273 -9.42 -0.22 -1.49
C PHE A 273 -10.19 -1.52 -1.58
N ASP A 274 -10.88 -1.72 -2.70
CA ASP A 274 -11.51 -2.98 -3.06
C ASP A 274 -10.51 -3.84 -3.81
N PHE A 275 -9.86 -4.76 -3.11
CA PHE A 275 -8.93 -5.71 -3.69
C PHE A 275 -9.70 -6.85 -4.40
N LYS A 276 -9.73 -6.81 -5.74
CA LYS A 276 -10.54 -7.74 -6.56
C LYS A 276 -9.76 -8.99 -6.95
N THR A 277 -8.59 -8.84 -7.59
CA THR A 277 -7.91 -9.97 -8.26
C THR A 277 -6.40 -9.91 -8.08
N ILE A 278 -5.76 -11.09 -7.96
CA ILE A 278 -4.31 -11.27 -8.11
C ILE A 278 -4.08 -12.02 -9.42
N LYS A 279 -3.37 -11.41 -10.37
CA LYS A 279 -2.88 -12.06 -11.58
C LYS A 279 -1.41 -12.41 -11.40
N TYR A 280 -1.01 -13.60 -11.79
CA TYR A 280 0.36 -14.06 -11.60
C TYR A 280 0.78 -15.03 -12.68
N LYS A 281 2.07 -15.04 -13.01
CA LYS A 281 2.64 -16.01 -13.96
C LYS A 281 3.46 -17.04 -13.21
N VAL A 282 3.27 -18.31 -13.54
CA VAL A 282 4.06 -19.41 -13.00
C VAL A 282 4.89 -20.06 -14.09
N GLU A 283 6.08 -20.49 -13.72
CA GLU A 283 6.90 -21.38 -14.54
C GLU A 283 6.34 -22.79 -14.39
N GLU A 284 5.74 -23.33 -15.47
CA GLU A 284 5.29 -24.71 -15.48
C GLU A 284 6.33 -25.54 -16.21
N ILE A 285 6.97 -26.45 -15.48
CA ILE A 285 7.80 -27.48 -16.07
C ILE A 285 6.80 -28.47 -16.67
N GLU A 286 6.63 -28.46 -18.00
CA GLU A 286 6.01 -29.60 -18.67
C GLU A 286 6.91 -30.80 -18.37
N GLU A 287 6.52 -31.60 -17.38
CA GLU A 287 7.03 -32.96 -17.30
C GLU A 287 6.69 -33.61 -18.63
N GLN A 288 7.70 -33.86 -19.47
CA GLN A 288 7.56 -34.80 -20.56
C GLN A 288 7.25 -36.15 -19.92
N ILE A 289 5.98 -36.41 -19.67
CA ILE A 289 5.48 -37.73 -19.31
C ILE A 289 5.66 -38.54 -20.59
N ASP A 290 6.78 -39.24 -20.69
CA ASP A 290 6.98 -40.30 -21.67
C ASP A 290 5.81 -41.28 -21.45
N GLU A 291 4.89 -41.37 -22.42
CA GLU A 291 3.60 -42.07 -22.31
C GLU A 291 3.80 -43.59 -22.08
N GLY A 292 4.18 -43.96 -20.86
CA GLY A 292 4.12 -45.31 -20.33
C GLY A 292 2.79 -45.52 -19.64
N VAL A 293 1.86 -46.17 -20.32
CA VAL A 293 0.51 -46.53 -19.86
C VAL A 293 0.54 -47.14 -18.44
N ILE A 294 -0.05 -46.45 -17.46
CA ILE A 294 -0.47 -47.02 -16.18
C ILE A 294 -1.90 -46.54 -15.90
N MET A 295 -2.81 -47.49 -15.67
CA MET A 295 -4.22 -47.22 -15.35
C MET A 295 -4.35 -46.90 -13.85
N ALA A 296 -5.08 -45.82 -13.51
CA ALA A 296 -5.37 -45.43 -12.13
C ALA A 296 -6.83 -45.76 -11.74
N GLU A 297 -7.02 -46.29 -10.53
CA GLU A 297 -8.30 -46.49 -9.84
C GLU A 297 -8.68 -45.27 -8.98
N GLU A 298 -9.99 -45.07 -8.79
CA GLU A 298 -10.62 -43.94 -8.08
C GLU A 298 -10.45 -44.01 -6.53
N SER A 299 -10.27 -42.85 -5.88
CA SER A 299 -10.20 -42.69 -4.41
C SER A 299 -11.54 -42.19 -3.82
N GLU A 300 -12.01 -42.81 -2.73
CA GLU A 300 -13.23 -42.45 -1.98
C GLU A 300 -12.92 -41.68 -0.66
N SER A 301 -13.87 -40.85 -0.21
CA SER A 301 -13.81 -40.08 1.04
C SER A 301 -14.21 -40.88 2.30
N ILE A 302 -13.50 -40.69 3.42
CA ILE A 302 -13.75 -41.38 4.70
C ILE A 302 -14.60 -40.51 5.65
N ILE A 303 -15.69 -41.07 6.19
CA ILE A 303 -16.52 -40.47 7.25
C ILE A 303 -16.33 -41.28 8.55
N ILE A 304 -15.97 -40.62 9.65
CA ILE A 304 -15.83 -41.26 10.97
C ILE A 304 -17.20 -41.21 11.70
N PRO A 305 -17.73 -42.33 12.23
CA PRO A 305 -19.01 -42.35 12.93
C PRO A 305 -18.92 -41.84 14.37
N GLU A 306 -20.06 -41.39 14.89
CA GLU A 306 -20.31 -40.97 16.28
C GLU A 306 -20.18 -42.17 17.24
N VAL A 307 -19.32 -42.08 18.27
CA VAL A 307 -18.99 -43.21 19.18
C VAL A 307 -19.39 -42.89 20.63
N GLU A 308 -20.20 -43.74 21.25
CA GLU A 308 -20.75 -43.61 22.62
C GLU A 308 -19.76 -43.91 23.78
N SER A 309 -18.49 -44.24 23.49
CA SER A 309 -17.47 -44.40 24.54
C SER A 309 -16.11 -43.95 24.04
N THR A 310 -15.51 -42.97 24.72
CA THR A 310 -14.30 -42.25 24.31
C THR A 310 -13.05 -43.14 24.35
N PRO A 311 -12.44 -43.47 23.19
CA PRO A 311 -11.07 -43.95 23.15
C PRO A 311 -10.14 -42.81 23.59
N SER A 312 -9.07 -43.12 24.33
CA SER A 312 -8.06 -42.14 24.78
C SER A 312 -7.08 -41.70 23.68
N GLY A 313 -7.35 -42.04 22.41
CA GLY A 313 -6.51 -41.67 21.28
C GLY A 313 -7.13 -42.10 19.95
N TYR A 314 -6.89 -41.28 18.93
CA TYR A 314 -7.27 -41.56 17.54
C TYR A 314 -6.00 -41.63 16.70
N LYS A 315 -5.85 -42.71 15.92
CA LYS A 315 -4.78 -42.87 14.94
C LYS A 315 -5.38 -42.76 13.55
N ILE A 316 -4.95 -41.76 12.79
CA ILE A 316 -5.35 -41.57 11.40
C ILE A 316 -4.20 -42.06 10.53
N LEU A 317 -4.47 -43.08 9.72
CA LEU A 317 -3.51 -43.67 8.79
C LEU A 317 -3.58 -42.93 7.45
N LYS A 318 -2.43 -42.50 6.93
CA LYS A 318 -2.31 -42.01 5.55
C LYS A 318 -2.29 -43.21 4.58
N GLU A 319 -2.59 -42.98 3.31
CA GLU A 319 -2.57 -44.02 2.25
C GLU A 319 -1.19 -44.66 2.06
N GLU A 320 -0.11 -43.98 2.46
CA GLU A 320 1.22 -44.59 2.53
C GLU A 320 1.51 -45.10 3.95
N PRO A 321 1.95 -46.37 4.10
CA PRO A 321 2.05 -47.05 5.39
C PRO A 321 3.11 -46.50 6.37
N GLU A 322 3.91 -45.51 5.96
CA GLU A 322 4.99 -44.93 6.77
C GLU A 322 4.62 -43.57 7.41
N ASP A 323 3.53 -42.92 6.99
CA ASP A 323 3.09 -41.63 7.54
C ASP A 323 1.80 -41.80 8.36
N TYR A 324 1.84 -41.48 9.66
CA TYR A 324 0.63 -41.49 10.49
C TYR A 324 0.51 -40.22 11.32
N PHE A 325 -0.74 -39.82 11.56
CA PHE A 325 -1.08 -38.76 12.50
C PHE A 325 -1.67 -39.40 13.75
N GLU A 326 -1.03 -39.20 14.90
CA GLU A 326 -1.58 -39.63 16.18
C GLU A 326 -2.08 -38.41 16.97
N VAL A 327 -3.37 -38.42 17.28
CA VAL A 327 -4.00 -37.42 18.14
C VAL A 327 -4.32 -38.10 19.46
N THR A 328 -3.53 -37.79 20.49
CA THR A 328 -3.80 -38.24 21.85
C THR A 328 -4.59 -37.17 22.60
N LEU A 329 -5.81 -37.53 23.00
CA LEU A 329 -6.69 -36.64 23.77
C LEU A 329 -6.67 -37.07 25.24
N ASP A 330 -6.13 -36.22 26.10
CA ASP A 330 -6.15 -36.46 27.54
C ASP A 330 -7.52 -36.01 28.10
N LYS A 331 -8.43 -36.97 28.27
CA LYS A 331 -9.79 -36.87 28.87
C LYS A 331 -10.87 -36.06 28.12
N SER A 332 -11.83 -36.81 27.58
CA SER A 332 -13.30 -36.64 27.52
C SER A 332 -14.01 -35.26 27.48
N TYR A 333 -13.54 -34.23 26.74
CA TYR A 333 -14.33 -32.99 26.57
C TYR A 333 -14.20 -32.30 25.18
N LEU A 334 -13.80 -33.07 24.17
CA LEU A 334 -13.83 -32.62 22.79
C LEU A 334 -15.26 -32.79 22.25
N GLY A 335 -15.94 -31.69 21.93
CA GLY A 335 -17.28 -31.73 21.31
C GLY A 335 -17.24 -32.22 19.87
N GLY A 336 -16.11 -31.99 19.19
CA GLY A 336 -15.81 -32.50 17.86
C GLY A 336 -14.44 -32.02 17.38
N LEU A 337 -13.78 -32.87 16.60
CA LEU A 337 -12.56 -32.55 15.85
C LEU A 337 -12.83 -32.93 14.40
N ARG A 338 -12.85 -31.94 13.52
CA ARG A 338 -12.85 -32.20 12.08
C ARG A 338 -11.51 -31.80 11.51
N ILE A 339 -10.91 -32.74 10.80
CA ILE A 339 -9.67 -32.56 10.09
C ILE A 339 -10.02 -32.56 8.62
N ASN A 340 -9.74 -31.45 7.95
CA ASN A 340 -9.89 -31.36 6.51
C ASN A 340 -8.50 -31.36 5.88
N THR A 341 -8.15 -32.46 5.21
CA THR A 341 -6.84 -32.67 4.58
C THR A 341 -6.87 -32.35 3.08
N LYS A 342 -7.77 -31.48 2.61
CA LYS A 342 -7.84 -31.08 1.20
C LYS A 342 -6.52 -30.51 0.67
N ASP A 343 -5.65 -30.02 1.55
CA ASP A 343 -4.33 -29.54 1.22
C ASP A 343 -3.27 -30.25 2.08
N LEU A 344 -2.33 -30.95 1.45
CA LEU A 344 -1.33 -31.80 2.13
C LEU A 344 -0.30 -30.98 2.95
N LEU A 345 -0.35 -29.66 2.87
CA LEU A 345 0.62 -28.74 3.48
C LEU A 345 0.07 -27.93 4.66
N MET A 346 -1.25 -27.91 4.87
CA MET A 346 -1.88 -27.15 5.94
C MET A 346 -3.10 -27.91 6.45
N LEU A 347 -3.07 -28.27 7.75
CA LEU A 347 -4.22 -28.87 8.40
C LEU A 347 -5.22 -27.77 8.78
N ASP A 348 -6.44 -27.85 8.24
CA ASP A 348 -7.57 -27.08 8.76
C ASP A 348 -8.25 -27.91 9.87
N LEU A 349 -8.14 -27.39 11.10
CA LEU A 349 -8.64 -28.00 12.32
C LEU A 349 -9.87 -27.23 12.78
N GLU A 350 -11.04 -27.85 12.71
CA GLU A 350 -12.23 -27.35 13.41
C GLU A 350 -12.32 -28.05 14.77
N ILE A 351 -12.11 -27.30 15.85
CA ILE A 351 -12.08 -27.81 17.21
C ILE A 351 -13.25 -27.20 17.99
N GLU A 352 -14.19 -28.05 18.40
CA GLU A 352 -15.28 -27.69 19.30
C GLU A 352 -14.90 -28.09 20.73
N LEU A 353 -14.72 -27.10 21.61
CA LEU A 353 -14.28 -27.30 22.99
C LEU A 353 -15.47 -27.27 23.95
N ASP A 354 -15.72 -28.36 24.69
CA ASP A 354 -16.67 -28.38 25.79
C ASP A 354 -15.94 -28.05 27.10
N LEU A 355 -15.90 -26.77 27.46
CA LEU A 355 -15.13 -26.27 28.60
C LEU A 355 -15.89 -26.45 29.92
N THR A 356 -15.81 -27.65 30.48
CA THR A 356 -16.38 -27.94 31.81
C THR A 356 -15.42 -27.63 32.96
N ASP A 357 -14.10 -27.74 32.74
CA ASP A 357 -13.01 -27.44 33.70
C ASP A 357 -12.01 -26.40 33.17
N SER A 358 -11.12 -25.89 34.04
CA SER A 358 -10.24 -24.73 33.79
C SER A 358 -8.98 -25.00 32.96
N TYR A 359 -8.66 -26.24 32.61
CA TYR A 359 -7.44 -26.57 31.87
C TYR A 359 -7.67 -27.71 30.88
N GLN A 360 -7.30 -27.50 29.61
CA GLN A 360 -7.35 -28.53 28.58
C GLN A 360 -6.03 -28.59 27.79
N LYS A 361 -5.51 -29.80 27.61
CA LYS A 361 -4.29 -30.04 26.85
C LYS A 361 -4.61 -30.92 25.64
N ILE A 362 -4.45 -30.36 24.44
CA ILE A 362 -4.59 -31.09 23.17
C ILE A 362 -3.19 -31.27 22.59
N THR A 363 -2.64 -32.48 22.70
CA THR A 363 -1.31 -32.76 22.18
C THR A 363 -1.43 -33.37 20.79
N PHE A 364 -0.85 -32.71 19.80
CA PHE A 364 -0.64 -33.28 18.47
C PHE A 364 0.77 -33.87 18.44
N ILE A 365 0.89 -35.12 18.02
CA ILE A 365 2.20 -35.76 17.79
C ILE A 365 2.33 -35.94 16.29
N THR A 366 3.27 -35.22 15.69
CA THR A 366 3.61 -35.30 14.27
C THR A 366 5.11 -35.53 14.13
N ASP A 367 5.51 -36.30 13.11
CA ASP A 367 6.93 -36.58 12.85
C ASP A 367 7.68 -35.38 12.23
N GLU A 368 6.93 -34.41 11.69
CA GLU A 368 7.44 -33.17 11.11
C GLU A 368 6.71 -31.94 11.66
N SER A 369 7.38 -30.79 11.66
CA SER A 369 6.78 -29.51 12.05
C SER A 369 5.74 -29.07 11.01
N LEU A 370 4.47 -29.24 11.34
CA LEU A 370 3.35 -28.83 10.49
C LEU A 370 2.72 -27.54 11.01
N SER A 371 2.32 -26.65 10.10
CA SER A 371 1.50 -25.50 10.44
C SER A 371 0.03 -25.85 10.24
N ALA A 372 -0.81 -25.51 11.21
CA ALA A 372 -2.25 -25.71 11.16
C ALA A 372 -3.00 -24.41 11.45
N ILE A 373 -4.16 -24.25 10.84
CA ILE A 373 -5.12 -23.22 11.22
C ILE A 373 -6.16 -23.91 12.09
N ALA A 374 -6.26 -23.49 13.35
CA ALA A 374 -7.34 -23.94 14.23
C ALA A 374 -8.45 -22.91 14.29
N ASN A 375 -9.64 -23.31 13.85
CA ASN A 375 -10.87 -22.59 14.08
C ASN A 375 -11.50 -23.14 15.36
N LEU A 376 -11.47 -22.33 16.43
CA LEU A 376 -11.94 -22.71 17.76
C LEU A 376 -13.37 -22.21 17.95
N LYS A 377 -14.28 -23.10 18.33
CA LYS A 377 -15.66 -22.76 18.73
C LYS A 377 -15.82 -23.02 20.23
N MET A 378 -16.18 -22.00 20.98
CA MET A 378 -16.18 -22.02 22.44
C MET A 378 -17.49 -21.43 23.00
N PRO A 379 -18.13 -22.03 24.02
CA PRO A 379 -19.36 -21.48 24.60
C PRO A 379 -19.15 -20.11 25.28
N LEU A 380 -19.97 -19.11 24.95
CA LEU A 380 -19.81 -17.72 25.39
C LEU A 380 -19.82 -17.58 26.92
N ASN A 381 -20.71 -18.34 27.58
CA ASN A 381 -20.86 -18.38 29.04
C ASN A 381 -19.63 -18.94 29.79
N ARG A 382 -18.63 -19.46 29.07
CA ARG A 382 -17.39 -19.98 29.64
C ARG A 382 -16.18 -19.07 29.44
N ILE A 383 -16.31 -18.02 28.62
CA ILE A 383 -15.21 -17.11 28.25
C ILE A 383 -15.35 -15.75 28.94
N GLU A 384 -16.55 -15.41 29.42
CA GLU A 384 -16.80 -14.13 30.09
C GLU A 384 -15.86 -13.92 31.29
N GLY A 385 -14.95 -12.94 31.16
CA GLY A 385 -13.97 -12.59 32.18
C GLY A 385 -12.68 -13.43 32.20
N ARG A 386 -12.43 -14.26 31.16
CA ARG A 386 -11.22 -15.07 31.00
C ARG A 386 -10.45 -14.69 29.73
N ASN A 387 -9.12 -14.79 29.79
CA ASN A 387 -8.27 -14.64 28.60
C ASN A 387 -7.94 -16.02 28.05
N LEU A 388 -8.08 -16.18 26.73
CA LEU A 388 -7.61 -17.35 26.00
C LEU A 388 -6.12 -17.18 25.72
N ILE A 389 -5.28 -18.07 26.25
CA ILE A 389 -3.84 -18.06 25.99
C ILE A 389 -3.44 -19.39 25.36
N LEU A 390 -2.77 -19.33 24.21
CA LEU A 390 -2.15 -20.48 23.56
C LEU A 390 -0.68 -20.54 24.02
N ASN A 391 -0.29 -21.69 24.57
CA ASN A 391 0.84 -21.79 25.51
C ASN A 391 2.24 -21.86 24.88
N ASP A 392 2.40 -21.50 23.60
CA ASP A 392 3.74 -21.22 23.07
C ASP A 392 4.22 -19.81 23.48
N GLY A 393 3.33 -19.01 24.09
CA GLY A 393 3.58 -17.63 24.50
C GLY A 393 3.80 -16.66 23.34
N LYS A 394 3.53 -17.09 22.10
CA LYS A 394 3.79 -16.34 20.87
C LYS A 394 2.60 -16.33 19.92
N THR A 395 1.76 -17.34 19.98
CA THR A 395 0.58 -17.50 19.13
C THR A 395 -0.61 -16.85 19.83
N GLU A 396 -1.04 -15.72 19.28
CA GLU A 396 -2.29 -15.09 19.67
C GLU A 396 -3.46 -15.68 18.87
N ALA A 397 -4.56 -16.00 19.55
CA ALA A 397 -5.79 -16.36 18.88
C ALA A 397 -6.53 -15.08 18.49
N THR A 398 -6.84 -14.91 17.21
CA THR A 398 -7.65 -13.80 16.71
C THR A 398 -9.13 -14.10 16.94
N TYR A 399 -9.83 -13.22 17.65
CA TYR A 399 -11.29 -13.28 17.74
C TYR A 399 -11.89 -12.99 16.37
N LEU A 400 -12.79 -13.87 15.90
CA LEU A 400 -13.48 -13.69 14.63
C LEU A 400 -14.88 -13.09 14.83
N ARG A 401 -15.71 -13.75 15.63
CA ARG A 401 -17.12 -13.39 15.84
C ARG A 401 -17.71 -14.14 17.04
N SER A 402 -18.93 -13.79 17.43
CA SER A 402 -19.75 -14.54 18.37
C SER A 402 -21.18 -14.68 17.86
N ASP A 403 -21.87 -15.72 18.31
CA ASP A 403 -23.33 -15.85 18.24
C ASP A 403 -23.91 -15.88 19.67
N ASP A 404 -25.23 -16.07 19.79
CA ASP A 404 -25.94 -16.08 21.09
C ASP A 404 -25.40 -17.13 22.09
N LYS A 405 -24.63 -18.12 21.63
CA LYS A 405 -24.16 -19.26 22.42
C LYS A 405 -22.65 -19.45 22.39
N ASN A 406 -21.95 -19.01 21.35
CA ASN A 406 -20.56 -19.36 21.09
C ASN A 406 -19.72 -18.15 20.65
N ALA A 407 -18.45 -18.16 21.00
CA ALA A 407 -17.40 -17.34 20.40
C ALA A 407 -16.55 -18.19 19.46
N TYR A 408 -16.07 -17.56 18.40
CA TYR A 408 -15.25 -18.17 17.36
C TYR A 408 -13.90 -17.47 17.30
N TYR A 409 -12.82 -18.24 17.38
CA TYR A 409 -11.45 -17.76 17.28
C TYR A 409 -10.71 -18.48 16.15
N ARG A 410 -9.66 -17.84 15.64
CA ARG A 410 -8.71 -18.44 14.71
C ARG A 410 -7.30 -18.34 15.28
N ALA A 411 -6.55 -19.42 15.23
CA ALA A 411 -5.15 -19.44 15.63
C ALA A 411 -4.30 -20.17 14.59
N ASN A 412 -3.11 -19.62 14.30
CA ASN A 412 -2.11 -20.27 13.47
C ASN A 412 -1.15 -21.03 14.40
N ILE A 413 -1.11 -22.35 14.32
CA ILE A 413 -0.43 -23.21 15.29
C ILE A 413 0.68 -23.99 14.60
N GLU A 414 1.87 -24.03 15.19
CA GLU A 414 2.88 -25.03 14.86
C GLU A 414 2.63 -26.31 15.68
N LEU A 415 2.36 -27.41 14.99
CA LEU A 415 1.97 -28.71 15.54
C LEU A 415 3.13 -29.47 16.17
N ASN A 416 3.85 -28.85 17.11
CA ASN A 416 4.87 -29.54 17.90
C ASN A 416 4.48 -29.68 19.38
N ASN A 417 3.58 -28.82 19.90
CA ASN A 417 2.98 -28.90 21.24
C ASN A 417 1.93 -27.78 21.43
N LEU A 418 0.66 -28.03 21.09
CA LEU A 418 -0.42 -27.08 21.45
C LEU A 418 -0.83 -27.30 22.91
N ASN A 419 -0.93 -26.23 23.71
CA ASN A 419 -1.72 -26.27 24.94
C ASN A 419 -2.66 -25.07 24.94
N ILE A 420 -3.93 -25.31 25.22
CA ILE A 420 -4.97 -24.27 25.27
C ILE A 420 -5.27 -24.02 26.74
N VAL A 421 -4.82 -22.89 27.28
CA VAL A 421 -5.03 -22.58 28.70
C VAL A 421 -6.02 -21.44 28.83
N LEU A 422 -7.09 -21.69 29.59
CA LEU A 422 -8.01 -20.64 30.04
C LEU A 422 -7.57 -20.20 31.42
N LEU A 423 -6.98 -19.01 31.51
CA LEU A 423 -6.63 -18.44 32.79
C LEU A 423 -7.82 -17.66 33.36
N ASP A 424 -8.19 -17.99 34.59
CA ASP A 424 -8.94 -17.05 35.44
C ASP A 424 -8.05 -15.83 35.72
N LYS A 425 -8.65 -14.63 35.78
CA LYS A 425 -8.01 -13.31 36.04
C LYS A 425 -6.58 -13.39 36.59
N LEU A 426 -5.61 -13.03 35.74
CA LEU A 426 -4.17 -13.02 36.06
C LEU A 426 -3.86 -12.15 37.30
N GLU A 427 -3.34 -12.79 38.35
CA GLU A 427 -2.38 -12.15 39.26
C GLU A 427 -1.03 -12.05 38.54
N GLU A 428 -0.41 -10.87 38.57
CA GLU A 428 0.85 -10.53 37.89
C GLU A 428 1.98 -11.52 38.21
N LEU A 429 2.47 -12.24 37.19
CA LEU A 429 3.70 -13.03 37.28
C LEU A 429 4.90 -12.14 36.92
N ALA A 430 5.80 -11.97 37.89
CA ALA A 430 7.04 -11.20 37.76
C ALA A 430 8.04 -11.86 36.78
N PRO A 431 8.79 -11.07 35.98
CA PRO A 431 9.67 -11.60 34.95
C PRO A 431 10.96 -12.20 35.54
N GLU A 432 11.33 -13.36 34.99
CA GLU A 432 12.50 -14.15 35.35
C GLU A 432 13.80 -13.48 34.85
N LYS A 433 14.81 -13.39 35.74
CA LYS A 433 16.10 -12.76 35.48
C LYS A 433 16.91 -13.52 34.42
N GLN A 434 17.06 -12.92 33.23
CA GLN A 434 17.99 -13.41 32.21
C GLN A 434 19.47 -13.14 32.59
N LYS A 435 20.28 -14.17 32.30
CA LYS A 435 21.71 -14.30 32.57
C LYS A 435 22.54 -13.35 31.68
N ASN A 436 23.56 -12.72 32.28
CA ASN A 436 24.52 -11.80 31.65
C ASN A 436 25.08 -12.33 30.32
N LYS A 437 24.81 -11.61 29.24
CA LYS A 437 25.39 -11.81 27.90
C LYS A 437 26.64 -10.94 27.76
N ASP A 438 27.70 -11.51 27.19
CA ASP A 438 29.04 -10.93 27.09
C ASP A 438 29.05 -9.68 26.18
N TRP A 439 29.39 -8.53 26.77
CA TRP A 439 29.33 -7.18 26.16
C TRP A 439 30.45 -6.90 25.16
N SER A 440 31.46 -7.77 25.09
CA SER A 440 32.66 -7.57 24.27
C SER A 440 32.36 -7.52 22.77
N VAL A 441 31.39 -8.30 22.27
CA VAL A 441 31.04 -8.36 20.84
C VAL A 441 30.28 -7.11 20.38
N TYR A 442 29.42 -6.53 21.23
CA TYR A 442 28.66 -5.32 20.92
C TYR A 442 29.57 -4.09 20.80
N LEU A 443 30.64 -4.02 21.59
CA LEU A 443 31.56 -2.91 21.55
C LEU A 443 32.34 -2.83 20.22
N TYR A 444 32.75 -3.99 19.67
CA TYR A 444 33.40 -4.04 18.35
C TYR A 444 32.47 -3.62 17.22
N PHE A 445 31.18 -4.00 17.29
CA PHE A 445 30.19 -3.62 16.29
C PHE A 445 29.93 -2.11 16.27
N ILE A 446 29.82 -1.48 17.46
CA ILE A 446 29.61 -0.03 17.59
C ILE A 446 30.82 0.74 17.05
N ILE A 447 32.05 0.27 17.32
CA ILE A 447 33.27 0.92 16.81
C ILE A 447 33.35 0.81 15.28
N SER A 448 33.01 -0.34 14.69
CA SER A 448 32.99 -0.50 13.23
C SER A 448 31.92 0.36 12.56
N LEU A 449 30.75 0.50 13.19
CA LEU A 449 29.67 1.34 12.69
C LEU A 449 30.06 2.83 12.73
N GLY A 450 30.70 3.27 13.82
CA GLY A 450 31.20 4.63 13.96
C GLY A 450 32.26 5.00 12.90
N ALA A 451 33.16 4.06 12.57
CA ALA A 451 34.15 4.27 11.52
C ALA A 451 33.53 4.38 10.12
N ALA A 452 32.53 3.54 9.81
CA ALA A 452 31.82 3.58 8.53
C ALA A 452 31.03 4.90 8.35
N VAL A 453 30.36 5.38 9.40
CA VAL A 453 29.61 6.65 9.38
C VAL A 453 30.57 7.84 9.20
N CYS A 454 31.75 7.82 9.84
CA CYS A 454 32.74 8.89 9.64
C CYS A 454 33.24 8.93 8.19
N ILE A 455 33.56 7.77 7.59
CA ILE A 455 34.01 7.70 6.19
C ILE A 455 32.92 8.22 5.25
N TYR A 456 31.65 7.87 5.49
CA TYR A 456 30.52 8.34 4.69
C TYR A 456 30.32 9.86 4.80
N PHE A 457 30.43 10.43 6.00
CA PHE A 457 30.32 11.87 6.22
C PHE A 457 31.44 12.67 5.54
N PHE A 458 32.68 12.17 5.58
CA PHE A 458 33.81 12.87 4.94
C PHE A 458 33.82 12.71 3.41
N ALA A 459 33.29 11.60 2.88
CA ALA A 459 33.14 11.42 1.43
C ALA A 459 31.97 12.23 0.85
N GLY A 460 30.81 12.28 1.54
CA GLY A 460 29.62 13.01 1.11
C GLY A 460 29.77 14.53 1.16
N ALA A 461 30.42 15.05 2.21
CA ALA A 461 30.63 16.49 2.38
C ALA A 461 31.43 17.14 1.23
N GLY A 462 32.23 16.37 0.49
CA GLY A 462 32.99 16.85 -0.67
C GLY A 462 32.13 17.17 -1.89
N GLN A 463 30.99 16.48 -2.07
CA GLN A 463 30.06 16.72 -3.18
C GLN A 463 29.12 17.89 -2.87
N ASP A 464 28.57 17.95 -1.66
CA ASP A 464 27.66 19.03 -1.26
C ASP A 464 28.33 20.41 -1.26
N LEU A 465 29.63 20.48 -0.89
CA LEU A 465 30.40 21.73 -0.95
C LEU A 465 30.62 22.23 -2.38
N LYS A 466 30.72 21.30 -3.34
CA LYS A 466 30.89 21.62 -4.75
C LYS A 466 29.58 22.14 -5.35
N ASP A 467 28.46 21.52 -5.00
CA ASP A 467 27.14 21.93 -5.46
C ASP A 467 26.69 23.25 -4.81
N TRP A 468 26.97 23.44 -3.52
CA TRP A 468 26.74 24.72 -2.84
C TRP A 468 27.55 25.87 -3.46
N ALA A 469 28.82 25.63 -3.79
CA ALA A 469 29.65 26.62 -4.46
C ALA A 469 29.09 26.99 -5.84
N ASP A 470 28.65 26.01 -6.64
CA ASP A 470 28.11 26.25 -7.99
C ASP A 470 26.78 27.03 -7.96
N ILE A 471 25.90 26.72 -6.99
CA ILE A 471 24.66 27.47 -6.73
C ILE A 471 24.97 28.91 -6.30
N HIS A 472 25.95 29.10 -5.42
CA HIS A 472 26.32 30.44 -4.93
C HIS A 472 26.90 31.32 -6.05
N PHE A 473 27.71 30.75 -6.95
CA PHE A 473 28.24 31.47 -8.11
C PHE A 473 27.15 31.84 -9.13
N LYS A 474 26.19 30.94 -9.39
CA LYS A 474 25.03 31.23 -10.27
C LYS A 474 24.11 32.32 -9.70
N SER A 475 23.90 32.32 -8.39
CA SER A 475 23.15 33.37 -7.66
C SER A 475 23.78 34.77 -7.81
N LEU A 476 25.12 34.85 -7.74
CA LEU A 476 25.84 36.12 -7.93
C LEU A 476 25.79 36.63 -9.37
N ALA A 477 25.80 35.74 -10.36
CA ALA A 477 25.60 36.09 -11.77
C ALA A 477 24.19 36.66 -12.00
N PHE A 478 23.17 35.99 -11.46
CA PHE A 478 21.77 36.42 -11.56
C PHE A 478 21.51 37.80 -10.93
N LYS A 479 22.07 38.08 -9.75
CA LYS A 479 21.99 39.42 -9.13
C LYS A 479 22.63 40.52 -9.99
N ARG A 480 23.67 40.18 -10.76
CA ARG A 480 24.35 41.10 -11.68
C ARG A 480 23.47 41.44 -12.87
N ASP A 481 22.75 40.47 -13.40
CA ASP A 481 21.84 40.63 -14.53
C ASP A 481 20.56 41.40 -14.17
N ILE A 482 19.96 41.15 -13.00
CA ILE A 482 18.83 41.96 -12.49
C ILE A 482 19.22 43.44 -12.35
N LYS A 483 20.43 43.73 -11.88
CA LYS A 483 20.92 45.11 -11.75
C LYS A 483 21.10 45.78 -13.12
N LYS A 484 21.45 45.01 -14.15
CA LYS A 484 21.57 45.47 -15.54
C LYS A 484 20.19 45.75 -16.15
N ILE A 485 19.21 44.87 -15.92
CA ILE A 485 17.82 45.03 -16.36
C ILE A 485 17.16 46.25 -15.71
N ARG A 486 17.33 46.47 -14.39
CA ARG A 486 16.81 47.67 -13.71
C ARG A 486 17.41 48.97 -14.25
N LYS A 487 18.68 48.95 -14.66
CA LYS A 487 19.33 50.10 -15.31
C LYS A 487 18.78 50.36 -16.72
N LEU A 488 18.45 49.32 -17.47
CA LEU A 488 17.85 49.44 -18.79
C LEU A 488 16.41 49.95 -18.70
N ARG A 489 15.61 49.44 -17.77
CA ARG A 489 14.25 49.91 -17.52
C ARG A 489 14.20 51.42 -17.19
N LYS A 490 15.07 51.89 -16.28
CA LYS A 490 15.19 53.33 -15.98
C LYS A 490 15.62 54.21 -17.17
N LYS A 491 16.28 53.63 -18.19
CA LYS A 491 16.62 54.33 -19.42
C LYS A 491 15.49 54.35 -20.44
N PHE A 492 14.55 53.42 -20.35
CA PHE A 492 13.34 53.41 -21.20
C PHE A 492 12.22 54.28 -20.61
N GLU A 493 12.24 54.51 -19.31
CA GLU A 493 11.29 55.39 -18.61
C GLU A 493 11.70 56.89 -18.63
N GLN A 494 12.87 57.22 -19.21
CA GLN A 494 13.35 58.58 -19.48
C GLN A 494 13.32 58.85 -20.97
#